data_AF-A0A3L8DU28-F1
#
_entry.id   AF-A0A3L8DU28-F1
#
_cell.length_a   1.000
_cell.length_b   1.000
_cell.length_c   1.000
_cell.angle_alpha   90.00
_cell.angle_beta   90.00
_cell.angle_gamma   90.00
#
_symmetry.space_group_name_H-M   'P 1'
#
loop_
_entity.id
_entity.type
_entity.pdbx_description
1 polymer ?
#
loop_
_entity_poly.entity_id
_entity_poly.type
_entity_poly.pdbx_seq_one_letter_code
_entity_poly.pdbx_strand_id
1 'polypeptide(L)'
;MIFQKKIKLKHLLETRVQKFPNRYWFAVPKPLNNDRGYFGVEEYRYWRMSFYEYEKDILSCNGRAKPIIRHLKKFRDTQQWKSISSYYIETLCLQELDIFQNSDRVSCTSLFFTMLEKLSIVFHDRKLNSYWTNNLNLLDNISDAEFQNMEGRLNNIIKDIKRNIRDDPYVIARHVLNNAEFDMLHIQESEPESESSNQSRCVII
;
A
#
# COMPACT_ATOMS: atom_id res chain seq x y z
N MET A 1 18.69 -0.37 -27.99
CA MET A 1 17.70 -0.05 -26.92
C MET A 1 17.72 -1.01 -25.72
N ILE A 2 18.07 -2.30 -25.87
CA ILE A 2 18.11 -3.29 -24.76
C ILE A 2 19.29 -3.06 -23.80
N PHE A 3 20.44 -2.61 -24.31
CA PHE A 3 21.67 -2.44 -23.52
C PHE A 3 21.57 -1.31 -22.47
N GLN A 4 20.98 -0.16 -22.85
CA GLN A 4 20.76 0.96 -21.93
C GLN A 4 19.77 0.63 -20.81
N LYS A 5 18.74 -0.19 -21.07
CA LYS A 5 17.80 -0.66 -20.05
C LYS A 5 18.46 -1.55 -19.00
N LYS A 6 19.38 -2.45 -19.40
CA LYS A 6 20.16 -3.30 -18.48
C LYS A 6 21.06 -2.48 -17.56
N ILE A 7 21.71 -1.44 -18.09
CA ILE A 7 22.61 -0.55 -17.32
C ILE A 7 21.83 0.23 -16.25
N LYS A 8 20.66 0.79 -16.59
CA LYS A 8 19.82 1.54 -15.64
C LYS A 8 19.24 0.65 -14.53
N LEU A 9 18.90 -0.60 -14.84
CA LEU A 9 18.39 -1.57 -13.85
C LEU A 9 19.48 -1.96 -12.84
N LYS A 10 20.71 -2.23 -13.34
CA LYS A 10 21.87 -2.59 -12.51
C LYS A 10 22.21 -1.47 -11.51
N HIS A 11 22.27 -0.23 -11.97
CA HIS A 11 22.57 0.92 -11.12
C HIS A 11 21.49 1.17 -10.04
N LEU A 12 20.19 1.07 -10.38
CA LEU A 12 19.11 1.27 -9.42
C LEU A 12 19.11 0.21 -8.30
N LEU A 13 19.37 -1.05 -8.67
CA LEU A 13 19.49 -2.15 -7.71
C LEU A 13 20.71 -1.94 -6.80
N GLU A 14 21.87 -1.63 -7.37
CA GLU A 14 23.11 -1.39 -6.62
C GLU A 14 22.96 -0.24 -5.62
N THR A 15 22.40 0.91 -6.03
CA THR A 15 22.21 2.06 -5.12
C THR A 15 21.27 1.75 -3.95
N ARG A 16 20.19 0.99 -4.18
CA ARG A 16 19.19 0.68 -3.13
C ARG A 16 19.67 -0.41 -2.19
N VAL A 17 20.39 -1.41 -2.71
CA VAL A 17 20.98 -2.49 -1.92
C VAL A 17 22.16 -2.00 -1.08
N GLN A 18 23.03 -1.15 -1.62
CA GLN A 18 24.17 -0.60 -0.89
C GLN A 18 23.79 0.21 0.35
N LYS A 19 22.58 0.77 0.39
CA LYS A 19 22.07 1.50 1.57
C LYS A 19 21.92 0.59 2.81
N PHE A 20 21.85 -0.73 2.63
CA PHE A 20 21.68 -1.71 3.71
C PHE A 20 22.66 -2.89 3.52
N PRO A 21 23.95 -2.72 3.86
CA PRO A 21 25.02 -3.65 3.47
C PRO A 21 24.95 -5.04 4.13
N ASN A 22 24.11 -5.22 5.16
CA ASN A 22 23.99 -6.47 5.93
C ASN A 22 22.62 -7.17 5.76
N ARG A 23 21.96 -6.98 4.61
CA ARG A 23 20.67 -7.60 4.31
C ARG A 23 20.78 -8.65 3.21
N TYR A 24 19.85 -9.59 3.24
CA TYR A 24 19.77 -10.65 2.26
C TYR A 24 18.57 -10.45 1.33
N TRP A 25 18.77 -10.84 0.07
CA TRP A 25 17.66 -11.10 -0.83
C TRP A 25 17.52 -12.61 -0.99
N PHE A 26 16.30 -13.05 -1.28
CA PHE A 26 15.98 -14.47 -1.36
C PHE A 26 15.47 -14.79 -2.76
N ALA A 27 15.81 -15.97 -3.27
CA ALA A 27 15.13 -16.57 -4.41
C ALA A 27 13.99 -17.43 -3.87
N VAL A 28 12.74 -17.09 -4.19
CA VAL A 28 11.55 -17.81 -3.73
C VAL A 28 10.96 -18.61 -4.90
N PRO A 29 10.77 -19.93 -4.76
CA PRO A 29 10.13 -20.73 -5.81
C PRO A 29 8.66 -20.32 -5.95
N LYS A 30 8.21 -20.05 -7.18
CA LYS A 30 6.85 -19.62 -7.47
C LYS A 30 6.17 -20.70 -8.31
N PRO A 31 5.08 -21.31 -7.83
CA PRO A 31 4.31 -22.26 -8.64
C PRO A 31 3.68 -21.53 -9.83
N LEU A 32 3.69 -22.17 -10.99
CA LEU A 32 2.98 -21.67 -12.16
C LEU A 32 1.48 -21.93 -11.99
N ASN A 33 0.67 -20.86 -12.06
CA ASN A 33 -0.75 -21.00 -12.35
C ASN A 33 -0.86 -21.11 -13.87
N ASN A 34 -1.11 -22.32 -14.37
CA ASN A 34 -1.08 -22.65 -15.79
C ASN A 34 -2.24 -22.05 -16.62
N ASP A 35 -3.09 -21.21 -16.05
CA ASP A 35 -4.32 -20.76 -16.73
C ASP A 35 -4.08 -19.68 -17.80
N ARG A 36 -2.88 -19.07 -17.88
CA ARG A 36 -2.58 -17.96 -18.83
C ARG A 36 -1.16 -17.98 -19.43
N GLY A 37 -0.55 -19.16 -19.58
CA GLY A 37 0.82 -19.28 -20.10
C GLY A 37 0.93 -19.07 -21.62
N TYR A 38 1.53 -17.97 -22.05
CA TYR A 38 2.04 -17.76 -23.43
C TYR A 38 3.16 -18.75 -23.82
N PHE A 39 3.68 -19.51 -22.87
CA PHE A 39 4.69 -20.52 -23.07
C PHE A 39 4.03 -21.89 -22.89
N GLY A 40 3.76 -22.54 -24.02
CA GLY A 40 3.23 -23.88 -24.05
C GLY A 40 4.17 -24.87 -23.35
N VAL A 41 3.57 -25.69 -22.49
CA VAL A 41 3.99 -27.07 -22.22
C VAL A 41 5.44 -27.29 -21.76
N GLU A 42 5.92 -26.59 -20.73
CA GLU A 42 7.04 -27.10 -19.91
C GLU A 42 6.89 -26.60 -18.45
N GLU A 43 6.95 -27.53 -17.48
CA GLU A 43 6.76 -27.32 -16.04
C GLU A 43 7.91 -26.52 -15.38
N TYR A 44 8.25 -25.34 -15.92
CA TYR A 44 9.36 -24.56 -15.40
C TYR A 44 9.00 -23.90 -14.06
N ARG A 45 9.65 -24.36 -12.99
CA ARG A 45 9.66 -23.64 -11.70
C ARG A 45 10.48 -22.36 -11.87
N TYR A 46 9.82 -21.21 -11.79
CA TYR A 46 10.51 -19.92 -11.76
C TYR A 46 10.83 -19.49 -10.33
N TRP A 47 11.99 -18.86 -10.17
CA TRP A 47 12.41 -18.24 -8.92
C TRP A 47 12.09 -16.75 -8.99
N ARG A 48 11.31 -16.25 -8.03
CA ARG A 48 11.07 -14.83 -7.85
C ARG A 48 12.11 -14.28 -6.89
N MET A 49 12.78 -13.19 -7.28
CA MET A 49 13.59 -12.42 -6.35
C MET A 49 12.70 -11.75 -5.30
N SER A 50 13.05 -11.92 -4.04
CA SER A 50 12.38 -11.34 -2.87
C SER A 50 13.38 -10.46 -2.12
N PHE A 51 13.04 -9.18 -1.99
CA PHE A 51 13.86 -8.18 -1.30
C PHE A 51 13.21 -7.75 0.01
N TYR A 52 12.48 -8.68 0.65
CA TYR A 52 11.66 -8.42 1.83
C TYR A 52 12.42 -7.69 2.96
N GLU A 53 13.65 -8.10 3.27
CA GLU A 53 14.44 -7.45 4.33
C GLU A 53 14.77 -6.00 3.99
N TYR A 54 15.14 -5.72 2.74
CA TYR A 54 15.41 -4.35 2.29
C TYR A 54 14.14 -3.49 2.33
N GLU A 55 13.02 -4.01 1.82
CA GLU A 55 11.74 -3.28 1.82
C GLU A 55 11.29 -2.96 3.26
N LYS A 56 11.43 -3.93 4.17
CA LYS A 56 11.14 -3.75 5.60
C LYS A 56 11.98 -2.64 6.21
N ASP A 57 13.28 -2.61 5.93
CA ASP A 57 14.18 -1.56 6.44
C ASP A 57 13.87 -0.20 5.84
N ILE A 58 13.68 -0.11 4.52
CA ILE A 58 13.31 1.12 3.83
C ILE A 58 12.05 1.71 4.46
N LEU A 59 10.99 0.92 4.63
CA LEU A 59 9.75 1.38 5.26
C LEU A 59 9.91 1.69 6.75
N SER A 60 10.85 1.04 7.44
CA SER A 60 11.14 1.34 8.86
C SER A 60 11.84 2.67 9.04
N CYS A 61 12.77 3.01 8.15
CA CYS A 61 13.42 4.33 8.12
C CYS A 61 12.44 5.45 7.78
N ASN A 62 11.32 5.13 7.14
CA ASN A 62 10.25 6.07 6.82
C ASN A 62 9.06 5.81 7.76
N GLY A 63 9.24 6.10 9.05
CA GLY A 63 8.38 5.62 10.15
C GLY A 63 6.87 5.85 9.98
N ARG A 64 6.48 6.89 9.22
CA ARG A 64 5.08 7.21 8.91
C ARG A 64 4.46 6.32 7.82
N ALA A 65 5.27 5.66 6.99
CA ALA A 65 4.78 4.80 5.93
C ALA A 65 4.04 3.57 6.48
N LYS A 66 4.55 2.94 7.55
CA LYS A 66 3.94 1.73 8.12
C LYS A 66 2.49 1.95 8.61
N PRO A 67 2.17 2.98 9.42
CA PRO A 67 0.79 3.30 9.75
C PRO A 67 -0.09 3.51 8.52
N ILE A 68 0.38 4.26 7.52
CA ILE A 68 -0.40 4.53 6.31
C ILE A 68 -0.63 3.26 5.48
N ILE A 69 0.37 2.38 5.36
CA ILE A 69 0.22 1.06 4.73
C ILE A 69 -0.87 0.23 5.45
N ARG A 70 -0.91 0.26 6.78
CA ARG A 70 -1.96 -0.44 7.53
C ARG A 70 -3.35 0.11 7.21
N HIS A 71 -3.50 1.43 7.17
CA HIS A 71 -4.77 2.06 6.80
C HIS A 71 -5.18 1.76 5.35
N LEU A 72 -4.24 1.77 4.40
CA LEU A 72 -4.53 1.42 3.00
C LEU A 72 -4.92 -0.05 2.83
N LYS A 73 -4.29 -0.97 3.57
CA LYS A 73 -4.69 -2.38 3.60
C LYS A 73 -6.08 -2.55 4.21
N LYS A 74 -6.36 -1.86 5.31
CA LYS A 74 -7.69 -1.85 5.94
C LYS A 74 -8.75 -1.34 4.97
N PHE A 75 -8.49 -0.22 4.30
CA PHE A 75 -9.36 0.33 3.27
C PHE A 75 -9.61 -0.68 2.13
N ARG A 76 -8.55 -1.28 1.57
CA ARG A 76 -8.67 -2.33 0.56
C ARG A 76 -9.58 -3.49 1.02
N ASP A 77 -9.39 -3.95 2.25
CA ASP A 77 -10.15 -5.07 2.82
C ASP A 77 -11.63 -4.70 2.99
N THR A 78 -11.92 -3.51 3.48
CA THR A 78 -13.28 -2.96 3.58
C THR A 78 -13.95 -2.81 2.21
N GLN A 79 -13.20 -2.37 1.19
CA GLN A 79 -13.70 -2.26 -0.18
C GLN A 79 -13.80 -3.59 -0.93
N GLN A 80 -13.32 -4.69 -0.34
CA GLN A 80 -13.31 -6.05 -0.89
C GLN A 80 -12.49 -6.21 -2.18
N TRP A 81 -11.38 -5.47 -2.31
CA TRP A 81 -10.50 -5.54 -3.48
C TRP A 81 -9.50 -6.70 -3.40
N LYS A 82 -10.03 -7.93 -3.54
CA LYS A 82 -9.26 -9.18 -3.34
C LYS A 82 -8.10 -9.36 -4.31
N SER A 83 -8.15 -8.77 -5.50
CA SER A 83 -7.07 -8.82 -6.48
C SER A 83 -5.88 -7.92 -6.15
N ILE A 84 -6.05 -6.95 -5.24
CA ILE A 84 -4.99 -6.05 -4.79
C ILE A 84 -4.24 -6.71 -3.64
N SER A 85 -3.10 -7.34 -3.95
CA SER A 85 -2.29 -7.96 -2.89
C SER A 85 -1.70 -6.92 -1.93
N SER A 86 -1.36 -7.34 -0.71
CA SER A 86 -0.66 -6.48 0.26
C SER A 86 0.65 -5.91 -0.29
N TYR A 87 1.31 -6.67 -1.18
CA TYR A 87 2.53 -6.24 -1.84
C TYR A 87 2.33 -5.06 -2.78
N TYR A 88 1.13 -4.88 -3.35
CA TYR A 88 0.84 -3.76 -4.26
C TYR A 88 0.77 -2.45 -3.45
N ILE A 89 0.07 -2.49 -2.32
CA ILE A 89 0.00 -1.36 -1.39
C ILE A 89 1.39 -0.98 -0.86
N GLU A 90 2.21 -1.97 -0.49
CA GLU A 90 3.58 -1.73 -0.06
C GLU A 90 4.44 -1.13 -1.19
N THR A 91 4.31 -1.65 -2.41
CA THR A 91 5.04 -1.13 -3.59
C THR A 91 4.65 0.31 -3.91
N LEU A 92 3.36 0.66 -3.82
CA LEU A 92 2.88 2.03 -3.97
C LEU A 92 3.55 2.96 -2.95
N CYS A 93 3.55 2.59 -1.66
CA CYS A 93 4.21 3.39 -0.64
C CYS A 93 5.73 3.47 -0.80
N LEU A 94 6.37 2.41 -1.32
CA LEU A 94 7.80 2.41 -1.65
C LEU A 94 8.14 3.34 -2.82
N GLN A 95 7.22 3.52 -3.79
CA GLN A 95 7.43 4.46 -4.90
C GLN A 95 7.27 5.92 -4.48
N GLU A 96 6.45 6.17 -3.46
CA GLU A 96 6.08 7.49 -2.97
C GLU A 96 6.79 7.82 -1.64
N LEU A 97 8.04 7.39 -1.47
CA LEU A 97 8.81 7.60 -0.23
C LEU A 97 9.08 9.07 0.09
N ASP A 98 9.20 9.90 -0.95
CA ASP A 98 9.37 11.34 -0.84
C ASP A 98 8.20 12.01 -0.11
N ILE A 99 6.98 11.50 -0.31
CA ILE A 99 5.80 11.95 0.44
C ILE A 99 6.03 11.74 1.93
N PHE A 100 6.55 10.59 2.36
CA PHE A 100 6.75 10.33 3.79
C PHE A 100 7.93 11.10 4.38
N GLN A 101 8.98 11.34 3.59
CA GLN A 101 10.20 12.05 4.04
C GLN A 101 9.98 13.55 4.22
N ASN A 102 9.16 14.16 3.38
CA ASN A 102 8.93 15.61 3.38
C ASN A 102 7.70 16.04 4.18
N SER A 103 7.07 15.10 4.91
CA SER A 103 5.74 15.31 5.50
C SER A 103 5.73 15.46 7.01
N ASP A 104 6.83 15.79 7.68
CA ASP A 104 6.90 15.85 9.15
C ASP A 104 5.77 16.69 9.81
N ARG A 105 5.26 17.71 9.10
CA ARG A 105 4.16 18.58 9.57
C ARG A 105 2.76 18.21 9.06
N VAL A 106 2.66 17.25 8.16
CA VAL A 106 1.38 16.81 7.57
C VAL A 106 0.70 15.83 8.53
N SER A 107 -0.63 15.88 8.67
CA SER A 107 -1.35 14.90 9.52
C SER A 107 -1.33 13.50 8.90
N CYS A 108 -1.49 12.44 9.72
CA CYS A 108 -1.61 11.07 9.19
C CYS A 108 -2.86 10.92 8.32
N THR A 109 -3.94 11.62 8.64
CA THR A 109 -5.18 11.65 7.83
C THR A 109 -4.93 12.25 6.46
N SER A 110 -4.22 13.38 6.40
CA SER A 110 -3.85 14.02 5.14
C SER A 110 -2.90 13.14 4.32
N LEU A 111 -1.89 12.51 4.95
CA LEU A 111 -1.01 11.56 4.28
C LEU A 111 -1.77 10.35 3.71
N PHE A 112 -2.68 9.79 4.49
CA PHE A 112 -3.52 8.68 4.04
C PHE A 112 -4.35 9.08 2.83
N PHE A 113 -4.98 10.26 2.89
CA PHE A 113 -5.77 10.79 1.79
C PHE A 113 -4.93 11.03 0.53
N THR A 114 -3.74 11.62 0.66
CA THR A 114 -2.78 11.76 -0.45
C THR A 114 -2.45 10.41 -1.08
N MET A 115 -2.27 9.36 -0.27
CA MET A 115 -2.00 8.03 -0.80
C MET A 115 -3.22 7.39 -1.50
N LEU A 116 -4.46 7.74 -1.12
CA LEU A 116 -5.66 7.36 -1.88
C LEU A 116 -5.66 8.02 -3.26
N GLU A 117 -5.26 9.29 -3.35
CA GLU A 117 -5.13 9.98 -4.64
C GLU A 117 -4.05 9.33 -5.52
N LYS A 118 -2.91 8.94 -4.92
CA LYS A 118 -1.88 8.18 -5.64
C LYS A 118 -2.37 6.81 -6.11
N LEU A 119 -3.18 6.13 -5.31
CA LEU A 119 -3.81 4.87 -5.72
C LEU A 119 -4.80 5.07 -6.88
N SER A 120 -5.55 6.17 -6.90
CA SER A 120 -6.45 6.52 -8.00
C SER A 120 -5.70 6.73 -9.31
N ILE A 121 -4.55 7.44 -9.27
CA ILE A 121 -3.67 7.60 -10.44
C ILE A 121 -3.19 6.24 -10.94
N VAL A 122 -2.75 5.36 -10.04
CA VAL A 122 -2.30 4.00 -10.40
C VAL A 122 -3.40 3.17 -11.05
N PHE A 123 -4.65 3.28 -10.58
CA PHE A 123 -5.80 2.60 -11.19
C PHE A 123 -6.15 3.18 -12.56
N HIS A 124 -6.12 4.51 -12.70
CA HIS A 124 -6.35 5.18 -13.96
C HIS A 124 -5.31 4.79 -15.03
N ASP A 125 -4.04 4.86 -14.68
CA ASP A 125 -2.91 4.52 -15.55
C ASP A 125 -2.76 3.00 -15.75
N ARG A 126 -3.45 2.20 -14.92
CA ARG A 126 -3.35 0.73 -14.85
C ARG A 126 -1.92 0.23 -14.70
N LYS A 127 -1.11 1.01 -13.99
CA LYS A 127 0.33 0.82 -13.92
C LYS A 127 0.87 0.98 -12.52
N LEU A 128 1.41 -0.11 -12.00
CA LEU A 128 2.22 -0.13 -10.79
C LEU A 128 3.40 -1.05 -11.02
N ASN A 129 4.52 -0.48 -11.45
CA ASN A 129 5.73 -1.27 -11.64
C ASN A 129 6.25 -1.79 -10.28
N SER A 130 6.86 -2.97 -10.28
CA SER A 130 7.61 -3.46 -9.12
C SER A 130 8.65 -2.43 -8.69
N TYR A 131 8.80 -2.25 -7.38
CA TYR A 131 9.80 -1.33 -6.84
C TYR A 131 11.22 -1.68 -7.35
N TRP A 132 11.58 -2.96 -7.37
CA TRP A 132 12.93 -3.41 -7.75
C TRP A 132 13.13 -3.57 -9.26
N THR A 133 12.06 -3.79 -10.01
CA THR A 133 12.14 -4.12 -11.44
C THR A 133 11.13 -3.31 -12.26
N ASN A 134 11.65 -2.38 -13.07
CA ASN A 134 10.83 -1.43 -13.84
C ASN A 134 10.03 -2.07 -14.98
N ASN A 135 10.23 -3.36 -15.27
CA ASN A 135 9.62 -4.10 -16.37
C ASN A 135 8.52 -5.07 -15.92
N LEU A 136 8.19 -5.10 -14.63
CA LEU A 136 7.12 -5.93 -14.09
C LEU A 136 6.00 -5.02 -13.59
N ASN A 137 4.89 -4.94 -14.33
CA ASN A 137 3.68 -4.29 -13.84
C ASN A 137 2.94 -5.26 -12.92
N LEU A 138 2.73 -4.87 -11.67
CA LEU A 138 2.03 -5.69 -10.69
C LEU A 138 0.55 -5.87 -11.05
N LEU A 139 0.00 -4.98 -11.89
CA LEU A 139 -1.43 -4.94 -12.18
C LEU A 139 -1.89 -5.82 -13.34
N ASP A 140 -0.97 -6.48 -14.06
CA ASP A 140 -1.25 -7.19 -15.32
C ASP A 140 -2.28 -8.34 -15.22
N ASN A 141 -2.54 -8.85 -14.01
CA ASN A 141 -3.45 -9.97 -13.83
C ASN A 141 -4.91 -9.56 -13.53
N ILE A 142 -5.16 -8.26 -13.32
CA ILE A 142 -6.49 -7.72 -12.99
C ILE A 142 -7.26 -7.46 -14.29
N SER A 143 -8.53 -7.86 -14.33
CA SER A 143 -9.37 -7.67 -15.52
C SER A 143 -9.80 -6.21 -15.72
N ASP A 144 -10.11 -5.84 -16.96
CA ASP A 144 -10.57 -4.48 -17.29
C ASP A 144 -11.84 -4.09 -16.52
N ALA A 145 -12.79 -5.01 -16.41
CA ALA A 145 -14.05 -4.79 -15.69
C ALA A 145 -13.79 -4.55 -14.19
N GLU A 146 -12.87 -5.32 -13.61
CA GLU A 146 -12.48 -5.14 -12.21
C GLU A 146 -11.76 -3.79 -12.00
N PHE A 147 -10.90 -3.38 -12.93
CA PHE A 147 -10.27 -2.06 -12.92
C PHE A 147 -11.27 -0.93 -12.94
N GLN A 148 -12.20 -0.95 -13.89
CA GLN A 148 -13.23 0.09 -14.01
C GLN A 148 -14.08 0.19 -12.75
N ASN A 149 -14.40 -0.95 -12.12
CA ASN A 149 -15.13 -0.97 -10.86
C ASN A 149 -14.33 -0.33 -9.72
N MET A 150 -13.07 -0.74 -9.54
CA MET A 150 -12.21 -0.21 -8.48
C MET A 150 -11.92 1.28 -8.68
N GLU A 151 -11.58 1.71 -9.90
CA GLU A 151 -11.32 3.11 -10.25
C GLU A 151 -12.57 3.98 -10.00
N GLY A 152 -13.73 3.56 -10.50
CA GLY A 152 -14.98 4.30 -10.31
C GLY A 152 -15.36 4.44 -8.84
N ARG A 153 -15.24 3.35 -8.06
CA ARG A 153 -15.49 3.37 -6.61
C ARG A 153 -14.52 4.27 -5.87
N LEU A 154 -13.21 4.17 -6.15
CA LEU A 154 -12.21 4.99 -5.50
C LEU A 154 -12.40 6.48 -5.81
N ASN A 155 -12.70 6.82 -7.07
CA ASN A 155 -12.95 8.20 -7.47
C ASN A 155 -14.19 8.79 -6.78
N ASN A 156 -15.25 7.99 -6.63
CA ASN A 156 -16.44 8.39 -5.88
C ASN A 156 -16.13 8.62 -4.39
N ILE A 157 -15.34 7.73 -3.77
CA ILE A 157 -14.90 7.88 -2.38
C ILE A 157 -14.06 9.15 -2.21
N ILE A 158 -13.07 9.39 -3.07
CA ILE A 158 -12.23 10.60 -3.04
C ILE A 158 -13.10 11.86 -3.19
N LYS A 159 -14.06 11.84 -4.11
CA LYS A 159 -14.99 12.96 -4.34
C LYS A 159 -15.86 13.23 -3.11
N ASP A 160 -16.37 12.18 -2.47
CA ASP A 160 -17.17 12.27 -1.26
C ASP A 160 -16.36 12.82 -0.08
N ILE A 161 -15.13 12.33 0.13
CA ILE A 161 -14.22 12.86 1.15
C ILE A 161 -13.96 14.34 0.91
N LYS A 162 -13.58 14.75 -0.32
CA LYS A 162 -13.31 16.16 -0.66
C LYS A 162 -14.51 17.06 -0.39
N ARG A 163 -15.73 16.56 -0.63
CA ARG A 163 -16.96 17.34 -0.45
C ARG A 163 -17.30 17.55 1.02
N ASN A 164 -17.12 16.52 1.86
CA ASN A 164 -17.70 16.54 3.20
C ASN A 164 -16.67 16.62 4.33
N ILE A 165 -15.35 16.53 4.08
CA ILE A 165 -14.33 16.50 5.15
C ILE A 165 -14.28 17.73 6.06
N ARG A 166 -14.88 18.85 5.65
CA ARG A 166 -15.00 20.04 6.50
C ARG A 166 -16.13 19.93 7.52
N ASP A 167 -17.19 19.21 7.17
CA ASP A 167 -18.45 19.17 7.93
C ASP A 167 -18.65 17.82 8.63
N ASP A 168 -18.02 16.76 8.13
CA ASP A 168 -18.09 15.40 8.65
C ASP A 168 -16.67 14.88 9.00
N PRO A 169 -16.29 14.90 10.30
CA PRO A 169 -14.98 14.41 10.74
C PRO A 169 -14.80 12.89 10.55
N TYR A 170 -15.88 12.13 10.37
CA TYR A 170 -15.85 10.67 10.18
C TYR A 170 -15.94 10.25 8.72
N VAL A 171 -15.98 11.18 7.76
CA VAL A 171 -16.17 10.87 6.33
C VAL A 171 -15.14 9.85 5.84
N ILE A 172 -13.88 9.95 6.29
CA ILE A 172 -12.83 8.99 5.95
C ILE A 172 -13.07 7.65 6.65
N ALA A 173 -13.35 7.68 7.96
CA ALA A 173 -13.58 6.48 8.76
C ALA A 173 -14.71 5.62 8.18
N ARG A 174 -15.78 6.26 7.69
CA ARG A 174 -16.93 5.61 7.02
C ARG A 174 -16.52 4.74 5.82
N HIS A 175 -15.48 5.14 5.10
CA HIS A 175 -14.99 4.39 3.92
C HIS A 175 -13.89 3.39 4.25
N VAL A 176 -13.21 3.55 5.38
CA VAL A 176 -12.09 2.70 5.81
C VAL A 176 -12.56 1.57 6.72
N LEU A 177 -13.54 1.81 7.57
CA LEU A 177 -14.06 0.86 8.55
C LEU A 177 -15.25 0.10 7.98
N ASN A 178 -15.49 -1.11 8.49
CA ASN A 178 -16.76 -1.77 8.25
C ASN A 178 -17.86 -1.15 9.15
N ASN A 179 -19.13 -1.44 8.85
CA ASN A 179 -20.25 -0.86 9.58
C ASN A 179 -20.16 -1.08 11.10
N ALA A 180 -19.81 -2.29 11.54
CA ALA A 180 -19.71 -2.60 12.96
C ALA A 180 -18.60 -1.80 13.67
N GLU A 181 -17.44 -1.66 13.05
CA GLU A 181 -16.34 -0.84 13.55
C GLU A 181 -16.69 0.66 13.57
N PHE A 182 -17.42 1.13 12.55
CA PHE A 182 -17.86 2.51 12.45
C PHE A 182 -18.91 2.86 13.52
N ASP A 183 -19.84 1.94 13.78
CA ASP A 183 -20.84 2.09 14.84
C ASP A 183 -20.18 2.13 16.23
N MET A 184 -19.15 1.30 16.46
CA MET A 184 -18.39 1.32 17.72
C MET A 184 -17.69 2.66 17.99
N LEU A 185 -17.23 3.36 16.95
CA LEU A 185 -16.62 4.68 17.13
C LEU A 185 -17.62 5.70 17.70
N HIS A 186 -18.87 5.67 17.26
CA HIS A 186 -19.91 6.60 17.73
C HIS A 186 -20.31 6.32 19.18
N ILE A 187 -20.24 5.05 19.61
CA ILE A 187 -20.57 4.66 20.99
C ILE A 187 -19.51 5.22 21.96
N GLN A 188 -18.22 5.13 21.62
CA GLN A 188 -17.13 5.56 22.48
C GLN A 188 -17.09 7.07 22.75
N GLU A 189 -17.62 7.90 21.84
CA GLU A 189 -17.69 9.35 22.05
C GLU A 189 -18.94 9.80 22.82
N SER A 190 -19.94 8.94 22.93
CA SER A 190 -21.20 9.23 23.63
C SER A 190 -21.16 8.90 25.12
N GLU A 191 -20.14 8.20 25.60
CA GLU A 191 -19.93 7.99 27.04
C GLU A 191 -19.23 9.21 27.66
N PRO A 192 -19.83 9.87 28.66
CA PRO A 192 -19.13 10.95 29.37
C PRO A 192 -17.92 10.37 30.09
N GLU A 193 -16.75 11.03 29.97
CA GLU A 193 -15.58 10.76 30.79
C GLU A 193 -15.96 10.83 32.27
N SER A 194 -16.26 9.68 32.88
CA SER A 194 -16.42 9.61 34.31
C SER A 194 -15.04 9.76 34.94
N GLU A 195 -14.81 10.91 35.60
CA GLU A 195 -13.69 11.11 36.50
C GLU A 195 -13.63 9.95 37.52
N SER A 196 -12.63 9.07 37.39
CA SER A 196 -12.15 8.27 38.51
C SER A 196 -10.63 8.29 38.54
N SER A 197 -10.12 9.26 39.31
CA SER A 197 -8.93 9.20 40.17
C SER A 197 -7.83 8.19 39.83
N ASN A 198 -6.65 8.73 39.51
CA ASN A 198 -5.32 8.25 39.92
C ASN A 198 -5.21 6.79 40.38
N GLN A 199 -4.73 5.92 39.49
CA GLN A 199 -3.77 4.91 39.90
C GLN A 199 -2.70 4.69 38.83
N SER A 200 -1.48 5.01 39.23
CA SER A 200 -0.24 4.83 38.50
C SER A 200 -0.02 3.38 38.04
N ARG A 201 0.67 3.27 36.89
CA ARG A 201 1.35 2.09 36.29
C ARG A 201 0.48 1.16 35.43
N CYS A 202 0.81 1.04 34.15
CA CYS A 202 1.84 0.09 33.70
C CYS A 202 2.32 0.38 32.27
N VAL A 203 3.60 0.09 32.06
CA VAL A 203 4.35 0.12 30.80
C VAL A 203 4.03 -1.14 29.99
N ILE A 204 4.02 -1.06 28.66
CA ILE A 204 4.54 -2.15 27.83
C ILE A 204 5.50 -1.56 26.78
N ILE A 205 6.72 -2.10 26.82
CA ILE A 205 7.88 -1.89 25.93
C ILE A 205 7.56 -2.43 24.54
#